data_AF-A0A968KCI6-F1
#
_entry.id   AF-A0A968KCI6-F1
#
_cell.length_a   1.000
_cell.length_b   1.000
_cell.length_c   1.000
_cell.angle_alpha   90.00
_cell.angle_beta   90.00
_cell.angle_gamma   90.00
#
_symmetry.space_group_name_H-M   'P 1'
#
loop_
_entity.id
_entity.type
_entity.pdbx_description
1 polymer ?
#
loop_
_entity_poly.entity_id
_entity_poly.type
_entity_poly.pdbx_seq_one_letter_code
_entity_poly.pdbx_strand_id
1 'polypeptide(L)' 'MILVLLGPPGAGKGTQGERLAAECGVPKYATGDILRDAVRRGTTLGREAKRYMAAG' A
#
# COMPACT_ATOMS: atom_id res chain seq x y z
N MET A 1 -9.53 14.63 4.92
CA MET A 1 -10.29 13.83 3.94
C MET A 1 -9.73 12.41 3.93
N ILE A 2 -10.58 11.38 3.94
CA ILE A 2 -10.16 9.97 3.85
C ILE A 2 -10.76 9.40 2.57
N LEU A 3 -9.92 8.89 1.68
CA LEU A 3 -10.32 8.33 0.40
C LEU A 3 -9.80 6.89 0.27
N VAL A 4 -10.67 6.00 -0.20
CA VAL A 4 -10.31 4.61 -0.50
C VAL A 4 -10.51 4.37 -2.00
N LEU A 5 -9.42 4.05 -2.72
CA LEU A 5 -9.48 3.73 -4.16
C LEU A 5 -9.63 2.22 -4.36
N LEU A 6 -10.77 1.80 -4.93
CA LEU A 6 -11.09 0.43 -5.25
C LEU A 6 -11.12 0.21 -6.77
N GLY A 7 -10.83 -1.01 -7.22
CA GLY A 7 -10.83 -1.38 -8.63
C GLY A 7 -9.92 -2.58 -8.93
N PRO A 8 -10.11 -3.26 -10.08
CA PRO A 8 -9.37 -4.48 -10.40
C PRO A 8 -7.86 -4.21 -10.65
N PRO A 9 -7.01 -5.26 -10.67
CA PRO A 9 -5.63 -5.15 -11.16
C PRO A 9 -5.60 -4.51 -12.54
N GLY A 10 -4.63 -3.63 -12.80
CA GLY A 10 -4.53 -2.91 -14.09
C GLY A 10 -5.45 -1.70 -14.26
N ALA A 11 -6.43 -1.44 -13.37
CA ALA A 11 -7.37 -0.32 -13.50
C ALA A 11 -6.77 1.09 -13.26
N GLY A 12 -5.44 1.23 -13.12
CA GLY A 12 -4.80 2.54 -12.95
C GLY A 12 -4.90 3.17 -11.56
N LYS A 13 -5.34 2.44 -10.52
CA LYS A 13 -5.47 2.96 -9.14
C LYS A 13 -4.20 3.64 -8.59
N GLY A 14 -3.02 3.09 -8.90
CA GLY A 14 -1.75 3.65 -8.47
C GLY A 14 -1.53 5.05 -9.04
N THR A 15 -1.68 5.17 -10.36
CA THR A 15 -1.56 6.43 -11.11
C THR A 15 -2.58 7.46 -10.65
N GLN A 16 -3.86 7.07 -10.51
CA GLN A 16 -4.91 7.99 -10.06
C GLN A 16 -4.72 8.40 -8.59
N GLY A 17 -4.31 7.47 -7.74
CA GLY A 17 -4.04 7.75 -6.33
C GLY A 17 -2.90 8.74 -6.12
N GLU A 18 -1.86 8.69 -6.95
CA GLU A 18 -0.75 9.67 -6.91
C GLU A 18 -1.19 11.07 -7.32
N ARG A 19 -2.00 11.19 -8.38
CA ARG A 19 -2.56 12.47 -8.83
C ARG A 19 -3.47 13.08 -7.77
N LEU A 20 -4.40 12.29 -7.23
CA LEU A 20 -5.32 12.73 -6.18
C LEU A 20 -4.58 13.13 -4.90
N ALA A 21 -3.55 12.39 -4.50
CA ALA A 21 -2.72 12.73 -3.35
C ALA A 21 -2.06 14.10 -3.51
N ALA A 22 -1.51 14.38 -4.71
CA ALA A 22 -0.90 15.67 -5.03
C ALA A 22 -1.93 16.81 -5.07
N GLU A 23 -3.05 16.62 -5.77
CA GLU A 23 -4.11 17.63 -5.92
C GLU A 23 -4.79 17.97 -4.59
N CYS A 24 -4.98 16.97 -3.72
CA CYS A 24 -5.65 17.14 -2.44
C CYS A 24 -4.68 17.44 -1.28
N GLY A 25 -3.37 17.42 -1.52
CA GLY A 25 -2.35 17.64 -0.48
C GLY A 25 -2.37 16.58 0.63
N VAL A 26 -2.72 15.33 0.30
CA VAL A 26 -2.82 14.22 1.28
C VAL A 26 -1.83 13.10 0.96
N PRO A 27 -1.30 12.39 1.96
CA PRO A 27 -0.42 11.25 1.71
C PRO A 27 -1.18 10.09 1.08
N LYS A 28 -0.55 9.43 0.10
CA LYS A 28 -1.00 8.15 -0.46
C LYS A 28 -0.45 7.00 0.37
N TYR A 29 -1.33 6.09 0.79
CA TYR A 29 -0.94 4.82 1.41
C TYR A 29 -1.33 3.65 0.51
N ALA A 30 -0.44 2.68 0.38
CA ALA A 30 -0.71 1.41 -0.30
C ALA A 30 -0.34 0.27 0.63
N THR A 31 -1.28 -0.66 0.85
CA THR A 31 -1.09 -1.80 1.77
C THR A 31 0.14 -2.62 1.43
N GLY A 32 0.39 -2.85 0.12
CA GLY A 32 1.58 -3.57 -0.34
C GLY A 32 2.89 -2.89 0.05
N ASP A 33 2.96 -1.56 0.02
CA ASP A 33 4.17 -0.82 0.39
C ASP A 33 4.37 -0.81 1.90
N ILE A 34 3.30 -0.65 2.67
CA ILE A 34 3.33 -0.71 4.14
C ILE A 34 3.81 -2.09 4.61
N LEU A 35 3.27 -3.17 4.04
CA LEU A 35 3.68 -4.53 4.40
C LEU A 35 5.14 -4.79 4.01
N ARG A 36 5.56 -4.38 2.80
CA ARG A 36 6.94 -4.55 2.34
C ARG A 36 7.94 -3.75 3.18
N ASP A 37 7.59 -2.54 3.62
CA ASP A 37 8.41 -1.73 4.53
C ASP A 37 8.53 -2.41 5.90
N ALA A 38 7.41 -2.87 6.47
CA ALA A 38 7.41 -3.55 7.76
C ALA A 38 8.31 -4.82 7.76
N VAL A 39 8.27 -5.58 6.67
CA VAL A 39 9.15 -6.74 6.41
C VAL A 39 10.61 -6.31 6.33
N ARG A 40 10.92 -5.28 5.53
CA ARG A 40 12.29 -4.76 5.35
C ARG A 40 12.90 -4.27 6.66
N ARG A 41 12.11 -3.59 7.49
CA ARG A 41 12.51 -3.10 8.81
C ARG A 41 12.58 -4.19 9.88
N GLY A 42 12.20 -5.43 9.56
CA GLY A 42 12.25 -6.55 10.48
C GLY A 42 11.36 -6.39 11.72
N THR A 43 10.29 -5.61 11.62
CA THR A 43 9.35 -5.41 12.75
C THR A 43 8.66 -6.70 13.16
N THR A 44 8.09 -6.78 14.36
CA THR A 44 7.33 -7.97 14.82
C THR A 44 6.22 -8.33 13.82
N LEU A 45 5.40 -7.34 13.42
CA LEU A 45 4.37 -7.50 12.41
C LEU A 45 4.95 -7.83 11.02
N GLY A 46 6.09 -7.25 10.66
CA GLY A 46 6.78 -7.56 9.41
C GLY A 46 7.23 -9.01 9.31
N ARG A 47 7.72 -9.60 10.41
CA ARG A 47 8.10 -11.03 10.45
C ARG A 47 6.89 -11.94 10.28
N GLU A 48 5.75 -11.57 10.88
CA GLU A 48 4.49 -12.30 10.71
C GLU A 48 3.97 -12.18 9.28
N ALA A 49 3.87 -10.96 8.74
CA ALA A 49 3.47 -10.69 7.36
C ALA A 49 4.33 -11.45 6.35
N LYS A 50 5.66 -11.51 6.57
CA LYS A 50 6.59 -12.26 5.70
C LYS A 50 6.21 -13.74 5.57
N ARG A 51 5.72 -14.38 6.63
CA ARG A 51 5.33 -15.80 6.60
C ARG A 51 4.16 -16.03 5.65
N TYR A 52 3.16 -15.14 5.67
CA TYR A 52 2.00 -15.23 4.79
C TYR A 52 2.33 -14.80 3.35
N MET A 53 3.14 -13.75 3.18
CA MET A 53 3.54 -13.25 1.85
C MET A 53 4.40 -14.25 1.06
N ALA A 54 5.11 -15.15 1.73
CA ALA A 54 5.91 -16.19 1.08
C ALA A 54 5.09 -17.46 0.74
N ALA A 55 3.88 -17.59 1.28
CA ALA A 55 3.01 -18.75 1.09
C ALA A 55 2.03 -18.59 -0.09
N GLY A 56 2.06 -17.44 -0.78
CA GLY A 56 1.28 -17.14 -1.99
C GLY A 56 2.17 -16.57 -3.08
#